data_AF-A0A1E8FDR8-F1
#
_entry.id   AF-A0A1E8FDR8-F1
#
_cell.length_a   1.000
_cell.length_b   1.000
_cell.length_c   1.000
_cell.angle_alpha   90.00
_cell.angle_beta   90.00
_cell.angle_gamma   90.00
#
_symmetry.space_group_name_H-M   'P 1'
#
loop_
_entity.id
_entity.type
_entity.pdbx_description
1 polymer ?
#
loop_
_entity_poly.entity_id
_entity_poly.type
_entity_poly.pdbx_seq_one_letter_code
_entity_poly.pdbx_strand_id
1 'polypeptide(L)'
;MNITASQTVNTKPNFASPTDGFIRDSFESHLREELNSLGVTIPAVQSRTTKELAVMKEDKVVAYISRKTAIKSGQLVVCLHPRFAKLIDAAIAAEPNIQIRPGRQSRYISSSNYRGFESKGWTKEIDTNEHIAVAYTVTPSADLSELKSLLQARLAY
;
A
#
# COMPACT_ATOMS: atom_id res chain seq x y z
N MET A 1 1.86 48.98 6.27
CA MET A 1 1.09 47.95 5.55
C MET A 1 1.74 46.60 5.86
N ASN A 2 1.14 45.81 6.74
CA ASN A 2 1.65 44.48 7.08
C ASN A 2 1.09 43.47 6.07
N ILE A 3 1.97 42.84 5.32
CA ILE A 3 1.65 41.76 4.40
C ILE A 3 1.71 40.47 5.22
N THR A 4 0.56 40.00 5.73
CA THR A 4 0.50 38.73 6.43
C THR A 4 0.67 37.63 5.39
N ALA A 5 1.84 37.00 5.35
CA ALA A 5 2.07 35.80 4.56
C ALA A 5 1.06 34.73 5.00
N SER A 6 0.13 34.37 4.12
CA SER A 6 -0.70 33.17 4.29
C SER A 6 0.24 31.97 4.26
N GLN A 7 0.64 31.48 5.43
CA GLN A 7 1.22 30.16 5.56
C GLN A 7 0.17 29.16 5.07
N THR A 8 0.28 28.72 3.81
CA THR A 8 -0.31 27.48 3.36
C THR A 8 0.37 26.38 4.16
N VAL A 9 -0.23 26.03 5.30
CA VAL A 9 0.13 24.82 6.03
C VAL A 9 -0.10 23.69 5.05
N ASN A 10 0.98 23.14 4.51
CA ASN A 10 0.94 21.98 3.64
C ASN A 10 0.66 20.77 4.54
N THR A 11 -0.53 20.73 5.14
CA THR A 11 -1.02 19.61 5.95
C THR A 11 -1.17 18.46 5.00
N LYS A 12 -0.17 17.57 4.99
CA LYS A 12 -0.32 16.27 4.34
C LYS A 12 -1.61 15.62 4.85
N PRO A 13 -2.44 15.06 3.96
CA PRO A 13 -3.70 14.48 4.37
C PRO A 13 -3.43 13.35 5.39
N ASN A 14 -4.09 13.42 6.53
CA ASN A 14 -3.94 12.41 7.60
C ASN A 14 -5.10 11.42 7.53
N PHE A 15 -4.85 10.26 6.93
CA PHE A 15 -5.84 9.19 6.79
C PHE A 15 -5.88 8.27 8.02
N ALA A 16 -5.05 8.54 9.05
CA ALA A 16 -5.01 7.76 10.27
C ALA A 16 -6.15 8.17 11.23
N SER A 17 -6.77 7.17 11.84
CA SER A 17 -7.63 7.34 12.99
C SER A 17 -6.82 7.93 14.15
N PRO A 18 -7.34 8.96 14.84
CA PRO A 18 -6.63 9.59 15.95
C PRO A 18 -6.50 8.66 17.16
N THR A 19 -7.35 7.64 17.29
CA THR A 19 -7.41 6.77 18.48
C THR A 19 -6.39 5.63 18.44
N ASP A 20 -6.27 4.96 17.30
CA ASP A 20 -5.48 3.72 17.16
C ASP A 20 -4.37 3.80 16.09
N GLY A 21 -4.37 4.87 15.29
CA GLY A 21 -3.42 5.09 14.21
C GLY A 21 -3.60 4.19 12.99
N PHE A 22 -4.68 3.41 12.91
CA PHE A 22 -5.05 2.66 11.70
C PHE A 22 -5.80 3.56 10.72
N ILE A 23 -5.97 3.14 9.46
CA ILE A 23 -6.80 3.85 8.46
C ILE A 23 -8.16 4.19 9.05
N ARG A 24 -8.66 5.41 8.80
CA ARG A 24 -10.05 5.79 9.11
C ARG A 24 -11.03 4.99 8.27
N ASP A 25 -12.16 4.61 8.85
CA ASP A 25 -13.17 3.81 8.15
C ASP A 25 -13.73 4.51 6.89
N SER A 26 -13.80 5.84 6.90
CA SER A 26 -14.18 6.63 5.72
C SER A 26 -13.18 6.49 4.57
N PHE A 27 -11.88 6.51 4.85
CA PHE A 27 -10.85 6.32 3.82
C PHE A 27 -10.77 4.85 3.37
N GLU A 28 -11.03 3.90 4.26
CA GLU A 28 -11.14 2.49 3.89
C GLU A 28 -12.33 2.23 2.96
N SER A 29 -13.44 2.94 3.17
CA SER A 29 -14.61 2.91 2.28
C SER A 29 -14.28 3.54 0.93
N HIS A 30 -13.59 4.69 0.92
CA HIS A 30 -13.08 5.33 -0.30
C HIS A 30 -12.15 4.41 -1.10
N LEU A 31 -11.21 3.73 -0.42
CA LEU A 31 -10.34 2.71 -1.05
C LEU A 31 -11.15 1.60 -1.74
N ARG A 32 -12.22 1.11 -1.10
CA ARG A 32 -13.08 0.07 -1.69
C ARG A 32 -13.79 0.56 -2.94
N GLU A 33 -14.38 1.74 -2.87
CA GLU A 33 -15.12 2.35 -3.98
C GLU A 33 -14.20 2.60 -5.18
N GLU A 34 -13.08 3.29 -4.95
CA GLU A 34 -12.16 3.68 -6.03
C GLU A 34 -11.49 2.48 -6.69
N LEU A 35 -11.11 1.45 -5.91
CA LEU A 35 -10.44 0.28 -6.46
C LEU A 35 -11.39 -0.71 -7.14
N ASN A 36 -12.69 -0.65 -6.83
CA ASN A 36 -13.68 -1.45 -7.54
C ASN A 36 -13.74 -1.09 -9.04
N SER A 37 -13.38 0.15 -9.41
CA SER A 37 -13.26 0.58 -10.82
C SER A 37 -12.19 -0.20 -11.61
N LEU A 38 -11.21 -0.80 -10.94
CA LEU A 38 -10.20 -1.68 -11.55
C LEU A 38 -10.64 -3.15 -11.58
N GLY A 39 -11.87 -3.44 -11.15
CA GLY A 39 -12.39 -4.78 -10.98
C GLY A 39 -11.64 -5.59 -9.92
N VAL A 40 -11.07 -4.92 -8.91
CA VAL A 40 -10.53 -5.56 -7.70
C VAL A 40 -11.40 -5.23 -6.50
N THR A 41 -11.39 -6.09 -5.49
CA THR A 41 -12.19 -5.88 -4.27
C THR A 41 -11.30 -5.89 -3.02
N ILE A 42 -11.71 -5.14 -1.99
CA ILE A 42 -11.12 -5.22 -0.65
C ILE A 42 -12.20 -5.75 0.30
N PRO A 43 -12.09 -7.00 0.78
CA PRO A 43 -13.04 -7.54 1.74
C PRO A 43 -13.15 -6.68 3.01
N ALA A 44 -14.30 -6.76 3.67
CA ALA A 44 -14.46 -6.18 5.00
C ALA A 44 -13.49 -6.86 5.98
N VAL A 45 -12.78 -6.07 6.79
CA VAL A 45 -11.95 -6.63 7.85
C VAL A 45 -12.80 -7.07 9.02
N GLN A 46 -12.53 -8.26 9.55
CA GLN A 46 -13.28 -8.81 10.70
C GLN A 46 -12.88 -8.17 12.03
N SER A 47 -11.71 -7.52 12.10
CA SER A 47 -11.19 -6.90 13.32
C SER A 47 -10.54 -5.56 13.02
N ARG A 48 -10.73 -4.58 13.90
CA ARG A 48 -10.05 -3.28 13.85
C ARG A 48 -8.53 -3.44 13.94
N THR A 49 -8.03 -4.45 14.64
CA THR A 49 -6.59 -4.71 14.83
C THR A 49 -5.91 -5.35 13.63
N THR A 50 -6.66 -5.75 12.59
CA THR A 50 -6.11 -6.28 11.35
C THR A 50 -5.16 -5.27 10.74
N LYS A 51 -3.91 -5.65 10.49
CA LYS A 51 -2.87 -4.71 10.05
C LYS A 51 -2.86 -4.44 8.55
N GLU A 52 -3.47 -5.29 7.75
CA GLU A 52 -3.35 -5.27 6.29
C GLU A 52 -4.73 -5.48 5.64
N LEU A 53 -5.03 -4.75 4.58
CA LEU A 53 -6.17 -4.99 3.69
C LEU A 53 -5.71 -5.89 2.56
N ALA A 54 -6.36 -7.03 2.35
CA ALA A 54 -6.14 -7.83 1.16
C ALA A 54 -6.89 -7.20 -0.03
N VAL A 55 -6.20 -7.01 -1.15
CA VAL A 55 -6.79 -6.60 -2.43
C VAL A 55 -6.92 -7.85 -3.28
N MET A 56 -8.13 -8.14 -3.75
CA MET A 56 -8.50 -9.37 -4.42
C MET A 56 -8.86 -9.14 -5.89
N LYS A 57 -8.45 -10.06 -6.77
CA LYS A 57 -8.95 -10.19 -8.14
C LYS A 57 -9.32 -11.66 -8.34
N GLU A 58 -10.58 -11.95 -8.64
CA GLU A 58 -11.05 -13.32 -8.92
C GLU A 58 -10.57 -14.33 -7.87
N ASP A 59 -10.86 -14.04 -6.59
CA ASP A 59 -10.47 -14.84 -5.42
C ASP A 59 -8.97 -14.99 -5.14
N LYS A 60 -8.11 -14.30 -5.90
CA LYS A 60 -6.66 -14.26 -5.65
C LYS A 60 -6.24 -12.94 -5.03
N VAL A 61 -5.35 -13.01 -4.04
CA VAL A 61 -4.71 -11.81 -3.48
C VAL A 61 -3.71 -11.25 -4.49
N VAL A 62 -3.92 -10.01 -4.91
CA VAL A 62 -3.01 -9.32 -5.84
C VAL A 62 -2.09 -8.33 -5.13
N ALA A 63 -2.54 -7.78 -4.00
CA ALA A 63 -1.79 -6.84 -3.17
C ALA A 63 -2.26 -6.89 -1.72
N TYR A 64 -1.43 -6.39 -0.80
CA TYR A 64 -1.85 -6.00 0.54
C TYR A 64 -1.62 -4.50 0.72
N ILE A 65 -2.51 -3.81 1.43
CA ILE A 65 -2.33 -2.40 1.81
C ILE A 65 -2.21 -2.33 3.34
N SER A 66 -1.11 -1.78 3.84
CA SER A 66 -0.91 -1.64 5.28
C SER A 66 -1.87 -0.61 5.85
N ARG A 67 -2.60 -1.03 6.88
CA ARG A 67 -3.59 -0.19 7.56
C ARG A 67 -2.99 0.76 8.57
N LYS A 68 -1.70 0.66 8.87
CA LYS A 68 -1.06 1.42 9.96
C LYS A 68 0.19 2.15 9.52
N THR A 69 0.94 1.57 8.60
CA THR A 69 2.28 2.06 8.27
C THR A 69 2.20 3.25 7.32
N ALA A 70 3.00 4.29 7.58
CA ALA A 70 3.15 5.51 6.76
C ALA A 70 1.89 6.39 6.59
N ILE A 71 0.75 5.95 7.09
CA ILE A 71 -0.53 6.63 6.84
C ILE A 71 -0.68 7.98 7.55
N LYS A 72 -0.04 8.15 8.72
CA LYS A 72 0.08 9.47 9.39
C LYS A 72 0.90 10.47 8.59
N SER A 73 1.77 9.98 7.69
CA SER A 73 2.58 10.79 6.79
C SER A 73 1.89 11.07 5.45
N GLY A 74 0.61 10.69 5.32
CA GLY A 74 -0.16 10.81 4.07
C GLY A 74 0.27 9.82 2.99
N GLN A 75 0.90 8.71 3.38
CA GLN A 75 1.42 7.70 2.46
C GLN A 75 0.80 6.33 2.75
N LEU A 76 0.56 5.55 1.71
CA LEU A 76 0.13 4.16 1.82
C LEU A 76 1.31 3.25 1.60
N VAL A 77 1.37 2.16 2.35
CA VAL A 77 2.30 1.06 2.06
C VAL A 77 1.53 -0.04 1.36
N VAL A 78 1.94 -0.35 0.13
CA VAL A 78 1.36 -1.39 -0.69
C VAL A 78 2.39 -2.49 -0.86
N CYS A 79 2.02 -3.70 -0.47
CA CYS A 79 2.87 -4.87 -0.51
C CYS A 79 2.43 -5.77 -1.65
N LEU A 80 3.36 -6.13 -2.53
CA LEU A 80 3.11 -6.97 -3.71
C LEU A 80 3.94 -8.25 -3.62
N HIS A 81 3.52 -9.27 -4.35
CA HIS A 81 4.28 -10.52 -4.41
C HIS A 81 5.65 -10.25 -5.06
N PRO A 82 6.76 -10.75 -4.47
CA PRO A 82 8.12 -10.54 -4.96
C PRO A 82 8.39 -10.92 -6.43
N ARG A 83 7.62 -11.85 -7.01
CA ARG A 83 7.80 -12.35 -8.37
C ARG A 83 7.65 -11.27 -9.43
N PHE A 84 6.89 -10.21 -9.12
CA PHE A 84 6.61 -9.12 -10.05
C PHE A 84 7.52 -7.91 -9.85
N ALA A 85 8.37 -7.90 -8.83
CA ALA A 85 9.08 -6.70 -8.40
C ALA A 85 9.81 -6.02 -9.55
N LYS A 86 10.61 -6.76 -10.32
CA LYS A 86 11.37 -6.20 -11.45
C LYS A 86 10.48 -5.61 -12.55
N LEU A 87 9.36 -6.27 -12.86
CA LEU A 87 8.44 -5.81 -13.91
C LEU A 87 7.70 -4.55 -13.48
N ILE A 88 7.26 -4.51 -12.21
CA ILE A 88 6.54 -3.37 -11.66
C ILE A 88 7.49 -2.19 -11.47
N ASP A 89 8.71 -2.40 -11.00
CA ASP A 89 9.72 -1.35 -10.86
C ASP A 89 9.97 -0.63 -12.20
N ALA A 90 10.05 -1.40 -13.29
CA ALA A 90 10.19 -0.82 -14.63
C ALA A 90 8.94 -0.03 -15.04
N ALA A 91 7.74 -0.57 -14.77
CA ALA A 91 6.48 0.07 -15.12
C ALA A 91 6.22 1.38 -14.35
N ILE A 92 6.70 1.47 -13.11
CA ILE A 92 6.49 2.63 -12.22
C ILE A 92 7.71 3.55 -12.13
N ALA A 93 8.78 3.31 -12.90
CA ALA A 93 10.02 4.09 -12.83
C ALA A 93 9.81 5.60 -13.08
N ALA A 94 8.79 5.95 -13.87
CA ALA A 94 8.43 7.33 -14.19
C ALA A 94 7.41 7.96 -13.23
N GLU A 95 6.93 7.23 -12.22
CA GLU A 95 5.87 7.67 -11.30
C GLU A 95 6.49 8.23 -10.00
N PRO A 96 6.69 9.56 -9.87
CA PRO A 96 7.46 10.13 -8.75
C PRO A 96 6.81 9.94 -7.38
N ASN A 97 5.50 9.68 -7.36
CA ASN A 97 4.70 9.49 -6.15
C ASN A 97 4.63 8.02 -5.70
N ILE A 98 5.30 7.11 -6.41
CA ILE A 98 5.46 5.70 -6.04
C ILE A 98 6.94 5.43 -5.80
N GLN A 99 7.27 4.91 -4.63
CA GLN A 99 8.66 4.66 -4.23
C GLN A 99 8.82 3.23 -3.74
N ILE A 100 9.91 2.57 -4.12
CA ILE A 100 10.28 1.28 -3.53
C ILE A 100 10.64 1.54 -2.06
N ARG A 101 9.99 0.82 -1.15
CA ARG A 101 10.26 0.95 0.28
C ARG A 101 11.30 -0.09 0.70
N PRO A 102 12.48 0.33 1.19
CA PRO A 102 13.36 -0.61 1.85
C PRO A 102 12.71 -1.11 3.17
N GLY A 103 12.70 -2.42 3.35
CA GLY A 103 12.66 -3.04 4.67
C GLY A 103 13.92 -2.72 5.48
N ARG A 104 14.01 -3.25 6.72
CA ARG A 104 15.08 -2.89 7.68
C ARG A 104 16.50 -3.02 7.11
N GLN A 105 16.73 -3.95 6.17
CA GLN A 105 18.06 -4.21 5.56
C GLN A 105 18.00 -4.63 4.08
N SER A 106 16.82 -4.77 3.49
CA SER A 106 16.61 -5.15 2.08
C SER A 106 15.28 -4.58 1.60
N ARG A 107 14.95 -4.66 0.31
CA ARG A 107 13.62 -4.22 -0.19
C ARG A 107 12.46 -5.16 0.19
N TYR A 108 12.77 -6.32 0.76
CA TYR A 108 11.79 -7.34 1.09
C TYR A 108 11.35 -7.21 2.54
N ILE A 109 10.09 -7.54 2.79
CA ILE A 109 9.51 -7.58 4.12
C ILE A 109 8.85 -8.93 4.34
N SER A 110 8.95 -9.44 5.57
CA SER A 110 8.30 -10.67 6.00
C SER A 110 7.13 -10.38 6.92
N SER A 111 6.03 -11.13 6.73
CA SER A 111 4.91 -11.15 7.67
C SER A 111 4.04 -12.39 7.45
N SER A 112 3.60 -13.00 8.54
CA SER A 112 2.54 -14.02 8.54
C SER A 112 1.20 -13.53 7.93
N ASN A 113 0.96 -12.21 7.85
CA ASN A 113 -0.25 -11.66 7.25
C ASN A 113 -0.29 -11.83 5.72
N TYR A 114 0.85 -12.01 5.06
CA TYR A 114 0.93 -12.13 3.60
C TYR A 114 0.68 -13.56 3.10
N ARG A 115 -0.11 -14.34 3.83
CA ARG A 115 -0.37 -15.76 3.53
C ARG A 115 -0.91 -16.03 2.14
N GLY A 116 -1.73 -15.12 1.60
CA GLY A 116 -2.30 -15.24 0.26
C GLY A 116 -1.30 -15.06 -0.87
N PHE A 117 -0.05 -14.68 -0.58
CA PHE A 117 1.04 -14.71 -1.55
C PHE A 117 1.76 -16.05 -1.63
N GLU A 118 1.67 -16.92 -0.62
CA GLU A 118 2.35 -18.23 -0.61
C GLU A 118 3.88 -18.15 -0.87
N SER A 119 4.50 -17.03 -0.49
CA SER A 119 5.86 -16.64 -0.90
C SER A 119 6.95 -16.95 0.12
N LYS A 120 6.76 -17.96 0.98
CA LYS A 120 7.78 -18.36 1.96
C LYS A 120 9.04 -18.84 1.23
N GLY A 121 10.22 -18.43 1.70
CA GLY A 121 11.50 -18.83 1.09
C GLY A 121 11.76 -18.29 -0.32
N TRP A 122 10.98 -17.31 -0.80
CA TRP A 122 11.10 -16.78 -2.16
C TRP A 122 12.45 -16.12 -2.47
N THR A 123 13.07 -15.50 -1.47
CA THR A 123 14.36 -14.82 -1.62
C THR A 123 15.30 -15.19 -0.47
N LYS A 124 16.60 -15.15 -0.75
CA LYS A 124 17.67 -15.32 0.25
C LYS A 124 18.08 -14.00 0.92
N GLU A 125 17.55 -12.87 0.47
CA GLU A 125 17.89 -11.54 1.02
C GLU A 125 17.34 -11.31 2.43
N ILE A 126 16.35 -12.10 2.86
CA ILE A 126 15.86 -12.12 4.23
C ILE A 126 15.72 -13.58 4.67
N ASP A 127 16.22 -13.90 5.87
CA ASP A 127 16.06 -15.22 6.48
C ASP A 127 14.82 -15.24 7.38
N THR A 128 13.77 -15.95 6.95
CA THR A 128 12.48 -15.97 7.65
C THR A 128 11.60 -17.15 7.23
N ASN A 129 10.81 -17.65 8.17
CA ASN A 129 9.78 -18.67 7.94
C ASN A 129 8.38 -18.09 7.63
N GLU A 130 8.30 -16.77 7.45
CA GLU A 130 7.07 -16.05 7.11
C GLU A 130 6.96 -15.80 5.59
N HIS A 131 5.77 -15.33 5.17
CA HIS A 131 5.53 -14.94 3.78
C HIS A 131 6.25 -13.63 3.47
N ILE A 132 6.77 -13.53 2.25
CA ILE A 132 7.62 -12.42 1.83
C ILE A 132 6.87 -11.53 0.83
N ALA A 133 7.01 -10.21 1.00
CA ALA A 133 6.48 -9.22 0.07
C ALA A 133 7.56 -8.19 -0.31
N VAL A 134 7.33 -7.47 -1.40
CA VAL A 134 8.04 -6.23 -1.73
C VAL A 134 7.10 -5.08 -1.44
N ALA A 135 7.59 -4.09 -0.70
CA ALA A 135 6.80 -2.94 -0.28
C ALA A 135 7.07 -1.72 -1.17
N TYR A 136 5.99 -1.03 -1.51
CA TYR A 136 5.99 0.25 -2.19
C TYR A 136 5.33 1.27 -1.27
N THR A 137 5.85 2.49 -1.26
CA THR A 137 5.19 3.64 -0.62
C THR A 137 4.54 4.45 -1.72
N VAL A 138 3.24 4.69 -1.58
CA VAL A 138 2.43 5.48 -2.51
C VAL A 138 2.00 6.75 -1.80
N THR A 139 2.17 7.90 -2.42
CA THR A 139 1.57 9.17 -1.97
C THR A 139 0.32 9.39 -2.82
N PRO A 140 -0.88 9.01 -2.33
CA PRO A 140 -2.07 9.02 -3.15
C PRO A 140 -2.63 10.43 -3.36
N SER A 141 -3.04 10.73 -4.58
CA SER A 141 -3.99 11.80 -4.91
C SER A 141 -5.39 11.50 -4.35
N ALA A 142 -6.32 12.46 -4.45
CA ALA A 142 -7.69 12.28 -3.94
C ALA A 142 -8.45 11.13 -4.63
N ASP A 143 -8.23 10.95 -5.94
CA ASP A 143 -8.78 9.88 -6.77
C ASP A 143 -7.92 8.59 -6.75
N LEU A 144 -6.91 8.55 -5.89
CA LEU A 144 -5.99 7.41 -5.70
C LEU A 144 -5.28 6.98 -7.00
N SER A 145 -4.98 7.93 -7.88
CA SER A 145 -4.42 7.66 -9.22
C SER A 145 -3.15 6.80 -9.17
N GLU A 146 -2.23 7.10 -8.26
CA GLU A 146 -0.96 6.38 -8.13
C GLU A 146 -1.12 4.97 -7.58
N LEU A 147 -2.07 4.79 -6.65
CA LEU A 147 -2.42 3.46 -6.15
C LEU A 147 -3.03 2.63 -7.29
N LYS A 148 -3.89 3.24 -8.09
CA LYS A 148 -4.49 2.59 -9.26
C LYS A 148 -3.42 2.22 -10.29
N SER A 149 -2.50 3.12 -10.63
CA SER A 149 -1.39 2.84 -11.54
C SER A 149 -0.53 1.67 -11.06
N LEU A 150 -0.18 1.63 -9.76
CA LEU A 150 0.58 0.52 -9.18
C LEU A 150 -0.18 -0.81 -9.30
N LEU A 151 -1.48 -0.81 -8.99
CA LEU A 151 -2.31 -2.01 -9.06
C LEU A 151 -2.57 -2.45 -10.49
N GLN A 152 -2.75 -1.54 -11.44
CA GLN A 152 -2.85 -1.84 -12.86
C GLN A 152 -1.57 -2.48 -13.39
N ALA A 153 -0.40 -1.90 -13.06
CA ALA A 153 0.89 -2.49 -13.39
C ALA A 153 1.02 -3.91 -12.80
N ARG A 154 0.56 -4.12 -11.57
CA ARG A 154 0.49 -5.46 -10.99
C ARG A 154 -0.44 -6.38 -11.76
N LEU A 155 -1.64 -5.95 -12.13
CA LEU A 155 -2.64 -6.80 -12.80
C LEU A 155 -2.25 -7.18 -14.24
N ALA A 156 -1.37 -6.41 -14.88
CA ALA A 156 -0.87 -6.70 -16.22
C ALA A 156 0.09 -7.91 -16.30
N TYR A 157 0.62 -8.38 -15.16
CA TYR A 157 1.62 -9.45 -15.08
C TYR A 157 1.21 -10.57 -14.11
#